data_AF-A0A2T1GNS8-F1
#
_entry.id   AF-A0A2T1GNS8-F1
#
_cell.length_a   1.000
_cell.length_b   1.000
_cell.length_c   1.000
_cell.angle_alpha   90.00
_cell.angle_beta   90.00
_cell.angle_gamma   90.00
#
_symmetry.space_group_name_H-M   'P 1'
#
loop_
_entity.id
_entity.type
_entity.pdbx_description
1 polymer ?
#
loop_
_entity_poly.entity_id
_entity_poly.type
_entity_poly.pdbx_seq_one_letter_code
_entity_poly.pdbx_strand_id
1 'polypeptide(L)'
;MLFFLLGTPFAPMLLRLLGMKIGDNVYIETTDFTEFDLMTIDDNVILDRDATLQTHLFEDRVMKMGKLHLYPRAQLGSWALALYDTVLESNVLIQLM
;
A
#
# COMPACT_ATOMS: atom_id res chain seq x y z
N MET A 1 11.64 -0.88 12.64
CA MET A 1 12.23 -2.19 12.97
C MET A 1 12.24 -3.17 11.79
N LEU A 2 11.39 -3.00 10.77
CA LEU A 2 11.27 -3.93 9.62
C LEU A 2 12.14 -3.58 8.39
N PHE A 3 12.96 -2.53 8.47
CA PHE A 3 13.68 -1.95 7.31
C PHE A 3 14.56 -2.95 6.54
N PHE A 4 15.06 -4.00 7.19
CA PHE A 4 15.88 -5.02 6.54
C PHE A 4 15.10 -5.97 5.62
N LEU A 5 13.76 -5.99 5.72
CA LEU A 5 12.90 -6.79 4.83
C LEU A 5 12.46 -6.00 3.59
N LEU A 6 12.48 -4.67 3.64
CA LEU A 6 12.06 -3.81 2.53
C LEU A 6 12.93 -4.04 1.30
N GLY A 7 12.33 -3.93 0.13
CA GLY A 7 12.98 -4.22 -1.16
C GLY A 7 13.29 -5.71 -1.40
N THR A 8 12.94 -6.59 -0.46
CA THR A 8 13.12 -8.05 -0.60
C THR A 8 11.79 -8.78 -0.78
N PRO A 9 11.78 -10.01 -1.33
CA PRO A 9 10.58 -10.83 -1.40
C PRO A 9 9.95 -11.17 -0.04
N PHE A 10 10.65 -10.95 1.08
CA PHE A 10 10.15 -11.25 2.42
C PHE A 10 9.16 -10.20 2.96
N ALA A 11 9.24 -8.95 2.51
CA ALA A 11 8.28 -7.91 2.90
C ALA A 11 6.83 -8.28 2.55
N PRO A 12 6.47 -8.59 1.29
CA PRO A 12 5.11 -9.00 0.96
C PRO A 12 4.71 -10.31 1.65
N MET A 13 5.63 -11.24 1.90
CA MET A 13 5.33 -12.46 2.66
C MET A 13 4.89 -12.15 4.10
N LEU A 14 5.61 -11.29 4.81
CA LEU A 14 5.25 -10.90 6.17
C LEU A 14 3.92 -10.14 6.19
N LEU A 15 3.71 -9.21 5.26
CA LEU A 15 2.49 -8.41 5.21
C LEU A 15 1.25 -9.26 4.89
N ARG A 16 1.39 -10.31 4.07
CA ARG A 16 0.33 -11.33 3.89
C ARG A 16 -0.01 -12.05 5.19
N LEU A 17 0.99 -12.37 6.03
CA LEU A 17 0.75 -12.98 7.35
C LEU A 17 0.02 -12.03 8.30
N LEU A 18 0.14 -10.72 8.10
CA LEU A 18 -0.59 -9.70 8.86
C LEU A 18 -2.01 -9.43 8.34
N GLY A 19 -2.40 -10.05 7.22
CA GLY A 19 -3.76 -9.96 6.67
C GLY A 19 -3.89 -9.20 5.36
N MET A 20 -2.81 -8.60 4.83
CA MET A 20 -2.86 -7.94 3.52
C MET A 20 -3.06 -8.94 2.39
N LYS A 21 -3.84 -8.55 1.38
CA LYS A 21 -3.96 -9.31 0.12
C LYS A 21 -2.95 -8.77 -0.86
N ILE A 22 -1.86 -9.49 -1.07
CA ILE A 22 -0.75 -9.05 -1.93
C ILE A 22 -0.49 -10.09 -3.01
N GLY A 23 -0.53 -9.68 -4.27
CA GLY A 23 -0.22 -10.47 -5.46
C GLY A 23 1.27 -10.77 -5.62
N ASP A 24 1.66 -11.34 -6.74
CA ASP A 24 3.02 -11.75 -7.02
C ASP A 24 3.90 -10.61 -7.54
N ASN A 25 5.22 -10.72 -7.32
CA ASN A 25 6.23 -9.76 -7.77
C ASN A 25 5.98 -8.29 -7.34
N VAL A 26 5.40 -8.10 -6.15
CA VAL A 26 5.19 -6.76 -5.59
C VAL A 26 6.47 -6.26 -4.92
N TYR A 27 6.89 -5.05 -5.29
CA TYR A 27 8.02 -4.35 -4.66
C TYR A 27 7.51 -3.43 -3.54
N ILE A 28 8.11 -3.53 -2.35
CA ILE A 28 7.68 -2.78 -1.16
C ILE A 28 8.89 -2.15 -0.48
N GLU A 29 8.99 -0.83 -0.55
CA GLU A 29 10.06 -0.02 0.05
C GLU A 29 9.51 0.88 1.19
N THR A 30 8.29 0.61 1.68
CA THR A 30 7.64 1.37 2.76
C THR A 30 7.10 0.45 3.86
N THR A 31 6.94 1.00 5.07
CA THR A 31 6.23 0.36 6.19
C THR A 31 4.95 1.11 6.58
N ASP A 32 4.60 2.16 5.86
CA ASP A 32 3.54 3.09 6.23
C ASP A 32 2.17 2.57 5.78
N PHE A 33 1.74 1.50 6.46
CA PHE A 33 0.43 0.89 6.35
C PHE A 33 -0.33 1.07 7.66
N THR A 34 -1.63 1.30 7.57
CA THR A 34 -2.52 1.48 8.72
C THR A 34 -3.28 0.20 9.05
N GLU A 35 -4.27 -0.19 8.24
CA GLU A 35 -5.02 -1.43 8.43
C GLU A 35 -4.70 -2.47 7.36
N PHE A 36 -3.97 -3.52 7.76
CA PHE A 36 -3.47 -4.56 6.86
C PHE A 36 -4.61 -5.30 6.12
N ASP A 37 -5.71 -5.61 6.80
CA ASP A 37 -6.84 -6.38 6.25
C ASP A 37 -7.75 -5.59 5.30
N LEU A 38 -7.56 -4.27 5.19
CA LEU A 38 -8.33 -3.40 4.29
C LEU A 38 -7.66 -3.15 2.93
N MET A 39 -6.43 -3.65 2.74
CA MET A 39 -5.62 -3.38 1.55
C MET A 39 -5.54 -4.58 0.61
N THR A 40 -5.76 -4.30 -0.67
CA THR A 40 -5.55 -5.25 -1.78
C THR A 40 -4.54 -4.67 -2.76
N ILE A 41 -3.44 -5.38 -2.96
CA ILE A 41 -2.34 -5.01 -3.85
C ILE A 41 -2.19 -6.15 -4.85
N ASP A 42 -2.44 -5.89 -6.12
CA ASP A 42 -2.34 -6.91 -7.18
C ASP A 42 -0.89 -7.07 -7.67
N ASP A 43 -0.71 -7.95 -8.67
CA ASP A 43 0.59 -8.37 -9.16
C ASP A 43 1.41 -7.20 -9.75
N ASN A 44 2.73 -7.25 -9.54
CA ASN A 44 3.71 -6.32 -10.10
C ASN A 44 3.49 -4.85 -9.68
N VAL A 45 2.81 -4.60 -8.56
CA VAL A 45 2.70 -3.25 -7.98
C VAL A 45 4.03 -2.83 -7.35
N ILE A 46 4.33 -1.54 -7.45
CA ILE A 46 5.52 -0.91 -6.87
C ILE A 46 5.08 0.09 -5.81
N LEU A 47 5.53 -0.11 -4.57
CA LEU A 47 5.39 0.85 -3.48
C LEU A 47 6.77 1.42 -3.14
N ASP A 48 6.99 2.67 -3.50
CA ASP A 48 8.25 3.35 -3.25
C ASP A 48 8.41 3.78 -1.78
N ARG A 49 9.59 4.28 -1.47
CA ARG A 49 9.98 4.70 -0.12
C ARG A 49 9.08 5.80 0.41
N ASP A 50 8.68 5.69 1.67
CA ASP A 50 7.83 6.68 2.35
C ASP A 50 6.44 6.88 1.69
N ALA A 51 6.05 5.98 0.77
CA ALA A 51 4.68 5.93 0.28
C ALA A 51 3.75 5.48 1.42
N THR A 52 2.66 6.21 1.64
CA THR A 52 1.74 5.97 2.75
C THR A 52 0.39 5.45 2.24
N LEU A 53 -0.07 4.34 2.81
CA LEU A 53 -1.38 3.76 2.58
C LEU A 53 -2.22 3.90 3.85
N GLN A 54 -3.15 4.85 3.83
CA GLN A 54 -3.98 5.21 4.97
C GLN A 54 -5.44 4.84 4.72
N THR A 55 -5.91 3.78 5.35
CA THR A 55 -7.26 3.21 5.17
C THR A 55 -8.30 3.77 6.14
N HIS A 56 -7.93 4.75 6.96
CA HIS A 56 -8.86 5.47 7.81
C HIS A 56 -8.63 6.98 7.81
N LEU A 57 -9.70 7.73 8.06
CA LEU A 57 -9.62 9.15 8.36
C LEU A 57 -10.55 9.48 9.52
N PHE A 58 -10.10 10.38 10.39
CA PHE A 58 -10.93 10.89 11.47
C PHE A 58 -11.52 12.24 11.07
N GLU A 59 -12.83 12.27 10.82
CA GLU A 59 -13.57 13.47 10.45
C GLU A 59 -14.85 13.56 11.28
N ASP A 60 -15.23 14.76 11.71
CA ASP A 60 -16.44 15.01 12.52
C ASP A 60 -16.61 14.12 13.77
N ARG A 61 -15.49 13.71 14.37
CA ARG A 61 -15.42 12.79 15.53
C ARG A 61 -15.78 11.33 15.20
N VAL A 62 -15.83 10.98 13.92
CA VAL A 62 -16.08 9.62 13.44
C VAL A 62 -14.82 9.11 12.74
N MET A 63 -14.41 7.89 13.09
CA MET A 63 -13.40 7.15 12.34
C MET A 63 -14.07 6.51 11.14
N LYS A 64 -13.81 7.06 9.95
CA LYS A 64 -14.20 6.44 8.69
C LYS A 64 -13.08 5.53 8.23
N MET A 65 -13.43 4.33 7.79
CA MET A 65 -12.50 3.33 7.30
C MET A 65 -13.03 2.79 5.98
N GLY A 66 -12.11 2.58 5.04
CA GLY A 66 -12.43 2.16 3.68
C GLY A 66 -11.38 1.23 3.13
N LYS A 67 -11.73 0.53 2.05
CA LYS A 67 -10.79 -0.39 1.40
C LYS A 67 -9.87 0.40 0.46
N LEU A 68 -8.69 -0.14 0.21
CA LEU A 68 -7.76 0.41 -0.77
C LEU A 68 -7.35 -0.70 -1.72
N HIS A 69 -7.42 -0.42 -3.03
CA HIS A 69 -7.06 -1.38 -4.07
C HIS A 69 -6.07 -0.77 -5.06
N LEU A 70 -4.90 -1.39 -5.18
CA LEU A 70 -3.91 -1.10 -6.23
C LEU A 70 -3.95 -2.24 -7.26
N TYR A 71 -4.37 -1.93 -8.48
CA TYR A 71 -4.47 -2.88 -9.58
C TYR A 71 -3.09 -3.20 -10.22
N PRO A 72 -3.00 -4.23 -11.09
CA PRO A 72 -1.71 -4.70 -11.57
C PRO A 72 -0.84 -3.62 -12.22
N ARG A 73 0.46 -3.63 -11.92
CA ARG A 73 1.45 -2.66 -12.43
C ARG A 73 1.18 -1.19 -12.04
N ALA A 74 0.34 -0.96 -11.04
CA ALA A 74 0.24 0.36 -10.42
C ALA A 74 1.52 0.69 -9.65
N GLN A 75 1.85 1.97 -9.54
CA GLN A 75 2.98 2.45 -8.75
C GLN A 75 2.57 3.63 -7.88
N LEU A 76 2.85 3.49 -6.58
CA LEU A 76 2.72 4.57 -5.60
C LEU A 76 4.14 5.08 -5.31
N GLY A 77 4.44 6.27 -5.83
CA GLY A 77 5.76 6.89 -5.78
C GLY A 77 6.11 7.40 -4.40
N SER A 78 7.38 7.77 -4.22
CA SER A 78 7.89 8.22 -2.92
C SER A 78 7.08 9.39 -2.37
N TRP A 79 6.80 9.36 -1.07
CA TRP A 79 6.00 10.37 -0.36
C TRP A 79 4.54 10.53 -0.82
N ALA A 80 4.06 9.69 -1.75
CA ALA A 80 2.65 9.72 -2.13
C ALA A 80 1.77 9.15 -1.01
N LEU A 81 0.58 9.74 -0.85
CA LEU A 81 -0.43 9.33 0.13
C LEU A 81 -1.67 8.82 -0.61
N ALA A 82 -2.02 7.56 -0.38
CA ALA A 82 -3.30 6.99 -0.81
C ALA A 82 -4.24 6.87 0.40
N LEU A 83 -5.37 7.58 0.34
CA LEU A 83 -6.39 7.57 1.40
C LEU A 83 -7.37 6.40 1.23
N TYR A 84 -8.23 6.21 2.22
CA TYR A 84 -9.30 5.22 2.20
C TYR A 84 -10.18 5.38 0.94
N ASP A 85 -10.75 4.27 0.48
CA ASP A 85 -11.54 4.18 -0.77
C ASP A 85 -10.78 4.55 -2.05
N THR A 86 -9.44 4.66 -1.99
CA THR A 86 -8.60 4.83 -3.18
C THR A 86 -8.59 3.55 -4.01
N VAL A 87 -8.82 3.73 -5.31
CA VAL A 87 -8.59 2.73 -6.35
C VAL A 87 -7.51 3.27 -7.29
N LEU A 88 -6.35 2.61 -7.33
CA LEU A 88 -5.29 2.93 -8.26
C LEU A 88 -5.31 1.94 -9.42
N GLU A 89 -5.67 2.44 -10.60
CA GLU A 89 -5.84 1.65 -11.81
C GLU A 89 -4.51 1.07 -12.35
N SER A 90 -4.62 0.04 -13.19
CA SER A 90 -3.45 -0.62 -13.77
C SER A 90 -2.57 0.33 -14.57
N ASN A 91 -1.25 0.18 -14.44
CA ASN A 91 -0.23 1.00 -15.12
C ASN A 91 -0.26 2.50 -14.78
N VAL A 92 -0.89 2.88 -13.67
CA VAL A 92 -0.87 4.27 -13.20
C VAL A 92 0.27 4.46 -12.22
N LEU A 93 1.06 5.52 -12.45
CA LEU A 93 2.04 6.05 -11.52
C LEU A 93 1.49 7.31 -10.87
N ILE A 94 1.42 7.34 -9.54
CA ILE A 94 1.21 8.57 -8.77
C ILE A 94 2.51 8.92 -8.08
N GLN A 95 3.03 10.11 -8.32
CA GLN A 95 4.27 10.59 -7.71
C GLN A 95 4.18 12.10 -7.47
N LEU A 96 4.81 12.58 -6.40
CA LEU A 96 4.98 14.01 -6.16
C LEU A 96 6.03 14.59 -7.12
N MET A 97 5.83 15.83 -7.55
CA MET A 97 6.74 16.55 -8.46
C MET A 97 8.10 16.85 -7.84
#